data_AF-A0A511DYX7-F1
#
_entry.id   AF-A0A511DYX7-F1
#
_cell.length_a   1.000
_cell.length_b   1.000
_cell.length_c   1.000
_cell.angle_alpha   90.00
_cell.angle_beta   90.00
_cell.angle_gamma   90.00
#
_symmetry.space_group_name_H-M   'P 1'
#
loop_
_entity.id
_entity.type
_entity.pdbx_description
1 polymer ?
#
loop_
_entity_poly.entity_id
_entity_poly.type
_entity_poly.pdbx_seq_one_letter_code
_entity_poly.pdbx_strand_id
1 'polypeptide(L)'
;MTNMGNISTSFPYIFLVAAFPFFKRKKGLERPFEIYKKLWMADTISVIVLIVLIAGIGFTAIYPILEHDYVTAFWTIIGPIFFGAIAWAFLAYQSRKLAKNK
;
A
#
# COMPACT_ATOMS: atom_id res chain seq x y z
N MET A 1 7.34 22.84 6.73
CA MET A 1 7.55 21.96 5.56
C MET A 1 6.65 20.76 5.79
N THR A 2 5.61 20.65 4.99
CA THR A 2 4.28 20.15 5.37
C THR A 2 4.15 18.63 5.31
N ASN A 3 3.45 18.05 6.31
CA ASN A 3 3.20 16.63 6.57
C ASN A 3 2.64 15.80 5.38
N MET A 4 2.21 16.46 4.30
CA MET A 4 1.66 15.82 3.10
C MET A 4 2.67 14.94 2.34
N GLY A 5 3.97 15.22 2.48
CA GLY A 5 5.02 14.43 1.82
C GLY A 5 5.16 12.99 2.36
N ASN A 6 4.81 12.75 3.63
CA ASN A 6 5.11 11.46 4.28
C ASN A 6 4.06 10.37 4.03
N ILE A 7 2.77 10.72 3.93
CA ILE A 7 1.72 9.72 3.65
C ILE A 7 1.77 9.26 2.20
N SER A 8 1.90 10.19 1.25
CA SER A 8 1.86 9.86 -0.18
C SER A 8 3.03 8.99 -0.61
N THR A 9 4.20 9.16 0.01
CA THR A 9 5.38 8.33 -0.25
C THR A 9 5.30 6.97 0.44
N SER A 10 4.60 6.90 1.57
CA SER A 10 4.53 5.67 2.38
C SER A 10 3.39 4.72 1.97
N PHE A 11 2.29 5.26 1.45
CA PHE A 11 1.12 4.48 1.04
C PHE A 11 1.43 3.38 0.00
N PRO A 12 2.27 3.61 -1.03
CA PRO A 12 2.65 2.55 -1.97
C PRO A 12 3.35 1.35 -1.31
N TYR A 13 4.04 1.54 -0.19
CA TYR A 13 4.74 0.44 0.49
C TYR A 13 3.79 -0.57 1.13
N ILE A 14 2.55 -0.18 1.44
CA ILE A 14 1.51 -1.12 1.89
C ILE A 14 1.34 -2.22 0.84
N PHE A 15 1.21 -1.86 -0.44
CA PHE A 15 1.05 -2.83 -1.52
C PHE A 15 2.30 -3.69 -1.72
N LEU A 16 3.48 -3.09 -1.64
CA LEU A 16 4.75 -3.80 -1.80
C LEU A 16 4.96 -4.84 -0.68
N VAL A 17 4.80 -4.43 0.57
CA VAL A 17 4.98 -5.29 1.74
C VAL A 17 3.91 -6.39 1.80
N ALA A 18 2.65 -6.05 1.45
CA ALA A 18 1.57 -7.02 1.38
C ALA A 18 1.75 -8.03 0.24
N ALA A 19 2.30 -7.61 -0.90
CA ALA A 19 2.57 -8.49 -2.05
C ALA A 19 3.79 -9.40 -1.83
N PHE A 20 4.72 -9.00 -0.97
CA PHE A 20 5.96 -9.74 -0.69
C PHE A 20 5.78 -11.23 -0.30
N PRO A 21 4.91 -11.61 0.65
CA PRO A 21 4.70 -13.02 0.99
C PRO A 21 4.14 -13.84 -0.19
N PHE A 22 3.24 -13.25 -1.00
CA PHE A 22 2.73 -13.89 -2.21
C PHE A 22 3.82 -14.07 -3.26
N PHE A 23 4.66 -13.05 -3.46
CA PHE A 23 5.82 -13.11 -4.33
C PHE A 23 6.80 -14.21 -3.88
N LYS A 24 7.04 -14.33 -2.58
CA LYS A 24 7.94 -15.35 -2.02
C LYS A 24 7.45 -16.78 -2.27
N ARG A 25 6.14 -17.01 -2.21
CA ARG A 25 5.49 -18.31 -2.46
C ARG A 25 5.51 -18.75 -3.92
N LYS A 26 5.67 -17.83 -4.89
CA LYS A 26 5.81 -18.18 -6.32
C LYS A 26 7.09 -18.98 -6.56
N LYS A 27 6.95 -20.11 -7.27
CA LYS A 27 8.06 -20.98 -7.72
C LYS A 27 8.41 -20.66 -9.18
N GLY A 28 9.64 -20.95 -9.61
CA GLY A 28 10.08 -20.75 -11.00
C GLY A 28 10.62 -19.35 -11.33
N LEU A 29 10.99 -18.55 -10.33
CA LEU A 29 11.77 -17.31 -10.52
C LEU A 29 13.21 -17.55 -10.07
N GLU A 30 14.18 -17.12 -10.88
CA GLU A 30 15.57 -17.02 -10.46
C GLU A 30 15.70 -15.91 -9.40
N ARG A 31 16.19 -16.26 -8.21
CA ARG A 31 16.39 -15.33 -7.10
C ARG A 31 17.88 -15.30 -6.76
N PRO A 32 18.67 -14.38 -7.36
CA PRO A 32 20.11 -14.29 -7.09
C PRO A 32 20.42 -13.85 -5.66
N PHE A 33 19.43 -13.28 -4.95
CA PHE A 33 19.57 -12.85 -3.57
C PHE A 33 18.31 -13.17 -2.75
N GLU A 34 18.50 -13.78 -1.58
CA GLU A 34 17.42 -14.20 -0.68
C GLU A 34 17.76 -13.89 0.78
N ILE A 35 17.09 -12.87 1.34
CA ILE A 35 17.22 -12.52 2.77
C ILE A 35 16.43 -13.50 3.64
N TYR A 36 15.18 -13.79 3.27
CA TYR A 36 14.29 -14.65 4.05
C TYR A 36 14.32 -16.09 3.53
N LYS A 37 15.08 -16.94 4.23
CA LYS A 37 15.19 -18.38 3.91
C LYS A 37 13.93 -19.18 4.26
N LYS A 38 13.16 -18.73 5.26
CA LYS A 38 11.93 -19.40 5.71
C LYS A 38 10.70 -18.59 5.30
N LEU A 39 9.71 -19.26 4.74
CA LEU A 39 8.43 -18.67 4.31
C LEU A 39 7.69 -18.00 5.47
N TRP A 40 7.62 -18.66 6.64
CA TRP A 40 6.94 -18.10 7.81
C TRP A 40 7.60 -16.82 8.32
N MET A 41 8.92 -16.67 8.21
CA MET A 41 9.62 -15.43 8.61
C MET A 41 9.22 -14.27 7.72
N ALA A 42 9.15 -14.50 6.40
CA ALA A 42 8.68 -13.50 5.45
C ALA A 42 7.24 -13.09 5.76
N ASP A 43 6.36 -14.06 6.03
CA ASP A 43 4.96 -13.80 6.37
C ASP A 43 4.84 -12.98 7.67
N THR A 44 5.50 -13.41 8.76
CA THR A 44 5.45 -12.71 10.06
C THR A 44 5.98 -11.29 9.96
N ILE A 45 7.13 -11.08 9.32
CA ILE A 45 7.75 -9.76 9.21
C ILE A 45 6.90 -8.84 8.33
N SER A 46 6.38 -9.35 7.20
CA SER A 46 5.45 -8.58 6.36
C SER A 46 4.21 -8.14 7.14
N VAL A 47 3.62 -9.01 7.97
CA VAL A 47 2.47 -8.65 8.82
C VAL A 47 2.83 -7.56 9.83
N ILE A 48 3.97 -7.67 10.52
CA ILE A 48 4.41 -6.66 11.50
C ILE A 48 4.62 -5.31 10.81
N VAL A 49 5.35 -5.28 9.70
CA VAL A 49 5.62 -4.05 8.94
C VAL A 49 4.31 -3.45 8.42
N LEU A 50 3.37 -4.27 7.95
CA LEU A 50 2.06 -3.82 7.49
C LEU A 50 1.26 -3.14 8.61
N ILE A 51 1.27 -3.70 9.82
CA ILE A 51 0.61 -3.09 11.00
C ILE A 51 1.22 -1.73 11.30
N VAL A 52 2.55 -1.62 11.32
CA VAL A 52 3.25 -0.36 11.59
C VAL A 52 2.94 0.70 10.53
N LEU A 53 2.93 0.31 9.24
CA LEU A 53 2.59 1.22 8.14
C LEU A 53 1.15 1.71 8.23
N ILE A 54 0.19 0.81 8.44
CA ILE A 54 -1.22 1.17 8.57
C ILE A 54 -1.44 2.08 9.77
N ALA A 55 -0.83 1.75 10.92
CA ALA A 55 -0.93 2.57 12.12
C ALA A 55 -0.32 3.97 11.92
N GLY A 56 0.88 4.06 11.31
CA GLY A 56 1.54 5.33 11.05
C GLY A 56 0.76 6.22 10.07
N ILE A 57 0.28 5.64 8.97
CA ILE A 57 -0.54 6.36 7.98
C ILE A 57 -1.89 6.76 8.59
N GLY A 58 -2.53 5.86 9.33
CA GLY A 58 -3.80 6.12 10.02
C GLY A 58 -3.69 7.25 11.04
N PHE A 59 -2.66 7.23 11.89
CA PHE A 59 -2.40 8.31 12.84
C PHE A 59 -2.17 9.65 12.13
N THR A 60 -1.38 9.66 11.06
CA THR A 60 -1.09 10.89 10.31
C THR A 60 -2.34 11.44 9.62
N ALA A 61 -3.31 10.60 9.26
CA ALA A 61 -4.60 11.03 8.72
C ALA A 61 -5.57 11.54 9.79
N ILE A 62 -5.53 10.96 11.00
CA ILE A 62 -6.42 11.33 12.12
C ILE A 62 -5.92 12.59 12.84
N TYR A 63 -4.61 12.80 12.94
CA TYR A 63 -4.00 13.89 13.69
C TYR A 63 -4.54 15.29 13.31
N PRO A 64 -4.65 15.68 12.03
CA PRO A 64 -5.20 16.99 11.65
C PRO A 64 -6.68 17.17 12.04
N ILE A 65 -7.44 16.08 12.11
CA ILE A 65 -8.84 16.10 12.55
C ILE A 65 -8.92 16.43 14.05
N LEU A 66 -7.99 15.88 14.84
CA LEU A 66 -7.90 16.17 16.28
C LEU A 66 -7.46 17.61 16.56
N GLU A 67 -6.65 18.21 15.68
CA GLU A 67 -6.24 19.61 15.76
C GLU A 67 -7.28 20.59 15.15
N HIS A 68 -8.43 20.11 14.70
CA HIS A 68 -9.44 20.88 13.97
C HIS A 68 -8.93 21.56 12.69
N ASP A 69 -7.80 21.10 12.13
CA ASP A 69 -7.29 21.51 10.82
C ASP A 69 -7.93 20.66 9.71
N TYR A 70 -9.17 21.02 9.37
CA TYR A 70 -9.94 20.32 8.35
C TYR A 70 -9.39 20.48 6.93
N VAL A 71 -8.66 21.56 6.64
CA VAL A 71 -8.07 21.80 5.32
C VAL A 71 -6.94 20.79 5.10
N THR A 72 -6.03 20.66 6.07
CA THR A 72 -4.95 19.67 6.01
C THR A 72 -5.50 18.24 6.06
N ALA A 73 -6.52 17.97 6.89
CA ALA A 73 -7.18 16.66 6.92
C ALA A 73 -7.73 16.26 5.55
N PHE A 74 -8.45 17.17 4.89
CA PHE A 74 -9.04 16.94 3.57
C PHE A 74 -7.98 16.58 2.54
N TRP A 75 -6.94 17.39 2.40
CA TRP A 75 -5.86 17.16 1.44
C TRP A 75 -5.07 15.87 1.72
N THR A 76 -4.97 15.48 2.98
CA THR A 76 -4.28 14.28 3.42
C THR A 76 -5.04 13.01 3.06
N ILE A 77 -6.37 13.03 3.18
CA ILE A 77 -7.24 11.88 2.95
C ILE A 77 -7.64 11.76 1.48
N ILE A 78 -7.85 12.88 0.79
CA ILE A 78 -8.34 12.89 -0.60
C ILE A 78 -7.33 12.28 -1.58
N GLY A 79 -6.03 12.46 -1.35
CA GLY A 79 -4.98 11.94 -2.22
C GLY A 79 -5.07 10.41 -2.41
N PRO A 80 -4.93 9.61 -1.33
CA PRO A 80 -5.06 8.15 -1.41
C PRO A 80 -6.39 7.67 -1.99
N ILE A 81 -7.51 8.34 -1.67
CA ILE A 81 -8.84 7.99 -2.18
C ILE A 81 -8.92 8.22 -3.69
N PHE A 82 -8.48 9.38 -4.17
CA PHE A 82 -8.51 9.74 -5.59
C PHE A 82 -7.63 8.80 -6.43
N PHE A 83 -6.39 8.57 -6.00
CA PHE A 83 -5.50 7.63 -6.69
C PHE A 83 -6.01 6.19 -6.63
N GLY A 84 -6.63 5.78 -5.52
CA GLY A 84 -7.29 4.48 -5.39
C GLY A 84 -8.45 4.32 -6.37
N ALA A 85 -9.29 5.35 -6.52
CA ALA A 85 -10.40 5.34 -7.47
C ALA A 85 -9.92 5.24 -8.93
N ILE A 86 -8.89 6.00 -9.30
CA ILE A 86 -8.27 5.91 -10.63
C ILE A 86 -7.70 4.51 -10.87
N ALA A 87 -6.92 3.97 -9.92
CA ALA A 87 -6.34 2.63 -10.04
C ALA A 87 -7.43 1.56 -10.22
N TRP A 88 -8.53 1.67 -9.48
CA TRP A 88 -9.68 0.77 -9.64
C TRP A 88 -10.37 0.92 -11.00
N ALA A 89 -10.52 2.14 -11.52
CA ALA A 89 -11.08 2.37 -12.85
C ALA A 89 -10.22 1.72 -13.95
N PHE A 90 -8.88 1.84 -13.87
CA PHE A 90 -7.95 1.16 -14.78
C PHE A 90 -8.07 -0.36 -14.68
N LEU A 91 -8.12 -0.90 -13.46
CA LEU A 91 -8.30 -2.34 -13.23
C LEU A 91 -9.62 -2.83 -13.84
N ALA A 92 -10.73 -2.12 -13.57
CA ALA A 92 -12.05 -2.47 -14.10
C ALA A 92 -12.07 -2.45 -15.63
N TYR A 93 -11.43 -1.45 -16.25
CA TYR A 93 -11.28 -1.39 -17.70
C TYR A 93 -10.47 -2.56 -18.25
N GLN A 94 -9.32 -2.88 -17.65
CA GLN A 94 -8.46 -3.97 -18.09
C GLN A 94 -9.13 -5.34 -17.91
N SER A 95 -9.81 -5.57 -16.79
CA SER A 95 -10.55 -6.82 -16.53
C SER A 95 -11.66 -7.04 -17.56
N ARG A 96 -12.39 -6.00 -17.96
CA ARG A 96 -13.40 -6.08 -19.04
C ARG A 96 -12.75 -6.41 -20.39
N LYS A 97 -11.60 -5.80 -20.71
CA LYS A 97 -10.85 -6.08 -21.93
C LYS A 97 -10.35 -7.53 -21.97
N LEU A 98 -9.82 -8.05 -20.86
CA LEU A 98 -9.36 -9.43 -20.74
C LEU A 98 -10.51 -10.45 -20.87
N ALA A 99 -11.69 -10.13 -20.30
CA ALA A 99 -12.88 -10.98 -20.43
C ALA A 99 -13.45 -11.00 -21.85
N LYS A 100 -13.24 -9.95 -22.65
CA LYS A 100 -13.69 -9.85 -24.04
C LYS A 100 -12.72 -10.48 -25.06
N ASN A 101 -11.47 -10.72 -24.65
CA ASN A 101 -10.42 -11.35 -25.45
C ASN A 101 -10.19 -12.84 -25.12
N LYS A 102 -11.01 -13.42 -24.25
CA LYS A 102 -11.15 -14.87 -24.05
C LYS A 102 -12.37 -15.37 -24.82
#